data_AF-A0A925HQA4-F1
#
_entry.id   AF-A0A925HQA4-F1
#
_cell.length_a   1.000
_cell.length_b   1.000
_cell.length_c   1.000
_cell.angle_alpha   90.00
_cell.angle_beta   90.00
_cell.angle_gamma   90.00
#
_symmetry.space_group_name_H-M   'P 1'
#
loop_
_entity.id
_entity.type
_entity.pdbx_description
1 polymer ?
#
loop_
_entity_poly.entity_id
_entity_poly.type
_entity_poly.pdbx_seq_one_letter_code
_entity_poly.pdbx_strand_id
1 'polypeptide(L)'
;MPLASSLFRNNDKLQACAVQNSAHVVVGAVGEHVAKIQFALFAIDRLNIDRSELLAQRYGTSTAAAVLAYKTKRVIINRSYQQVADNIVGKMTIASLDTDMQLRERVPTSGSDCVPGAIGAATAAGASSIVPRASGVRDALGVGPTAPTVATRQLGGVVRIVVLFASNAAQDGFPLGREITRARDCLTEHGVQLVVERSIGVTGVVQFVERVLVNPLAAGDNVNELRKRCEDLVPGQPGVLRVIVCHLGNFDFGHTIRNRSVGSQRFLPFALLNTEQVDVSNATLIHEMVHCSKPGIVDHDREEHSVFSAFGTVSKGKTERTALRAEHALTIASSFFSIGGPPPKP
;
A
#
# COMPACT_ATOMS: atom_id res chain seq x y z
N MET A 1 -16.21 11.35 -27.02
CA MET A 1 -15.43 12.40 -26.33
C MET A 1 -14.10 11.79 -25.93
N PRO A 2 -12.99 12.54 -26.00
CA PRO A 2 -11.71 12.03 -25.51
C PRO A 2 -11.77 11.80 -24.00
N LEU A 3 -11.11 10.75 -23.53
CA LEU A 3 -10.98 10.44 -22.10
C LEU A 3 -10.11 11.50 -21.41
N ALA A 4 -10.51 11.93 -20.21
CA ALA A 4 -9.96 13.09 -19.52
C ALA A 4 -9.20 12.76 -18.23
N SER A 5 -9.43 11.61 -17.61
CA SER A 5 -8.67 11.17 -16.43
C SER A 5 -7.19 10.98 -16.76
N SER A 6 -6.32 11.24 -15.80
CA SER A 6 -4.88 11.06 -15.95
C SER A 6 -4.53 9.60 -16.26
N LEU A 7 -5.35 8.66 -15.73
CA LEU A 7 -5.21 7.23 -15.96
C LEU A 7 -5.46 6.82 -17.43
N PHE A 8 -6.47 7.38 -18.10
CA PHE A 8 -6.92 6.90 -19.42
C PHE A 8 -6.55 7.80 -20.60
N ARG A 9 -6.36 9.10 -20.39
CA ARG A 9 -6.23 10.10 -21.47
C ARG A 9 -5.14 9.80 -22.50
N ASN A 10 -4.06 9.12 -22.11
CA ASN A 10 -2.92 8.82 -22.96
C ASN A 10 -2.88 7.36 -23.46
N ASN A 11 -3.99 6.61 -23.42
CA ASN A 11 -4.03 5.23 -23.92
C ASN A 11 -4.89 5.11 -25.18
N ASP A 12 -4.25 4.88 -26.32
CA ASP A 12 -4.92 4.84 -27.62
C ASP A 12 -6.01 3.77 -27.72
N LYS A 13 -5.81 2.59 -27.10
CA LYS A 13 -6.83 1.52 -27.10
C LYS A 13 -8.08 1.91 -26.31
N LEU A 14 -7.91 2.59 -25.17
CA LEU A 14 -9.04 3.08 -24.38
C LEU A 14 -9.72 4.28 -25.04
N GLN A 15 -8.96 5.17 -25.68
CA GLN A 15 -9.52 6.23 -26.51
C GLN A 15 -10.36 5.64 -27.66
N ALA A 16 -9.85 4.61 -28.34
CA ALA A 16 -10.60 3.88 -29.37
C ALA A 16 -11.86 3.22 -28.78
N CYS A 17 -11.78 2.59 -27.60
CA CYS A 17 -12.94 2.02 -26.90
C CYS A 17 -14.04 3.06 -26.61
N ALA A 18 -13.67 4.34 -26.42
CA ALA A 18 -14.62 5.42 -26.20
C ALA A 18 -15.38 5.85 -27.48
N VAL A 19 -14.89 5.46 -28.68
CA VAL A 19 -15.45 5.90 -29.98
C VAL A 19 -15.87 4.77 -30.93
N GLN A 20 -15.27 3.58 -30.85
CA GLN A 20 -15.48 2.46 -31.76
C GLN A 20 -15.98 1.21 -31.02
N ASN A 21 -17.07 0.59 -31.51
CA ASN A 21 -17.63 -0.62 -30.88
C ASN A 21 -16.70 -1.83 -31.03
N SER A 22 -15.92 -1.90 -32.11
CA SER A 22 -14.91 -2.93 -32.36
C SER A 22 -13.74 -2.88 -31.37
N ALA A 23 -13.54 -1.75 -30.68
CA ALA A 23 -12.49 -1.55 -29.70
C ALA A 23 -12.97 -1.81 -28.25
N HIS A 24 -14.18 -2.34 -28.06
CA HIS A 24 -14.67 -2.73 -26.75
C HIS A 24 -13.77 -3.80 -26.13
N VAL A 25 -13.51 -3.68 -24.83
CA VAL A 25 -12.67 -4.63 -24.10
C VAL A 25 -13.55 -5.74 -23.52
N VAL A 26 -13.24 -6.97 -23.92
CA VAL A 26 -14.00 -8.18 -23.59
C VAL A 26 -13.11 -9.20 -22.87
N VAL A 27 -13.72 -10.25 -22.32
CA VAL A 27 -13.01 -11.37 -21.71
C VAL A 27 -11.99 -11.97 -22.70
N GLY A 28 -10.78 -12.21 -22.21
CA GLY A 28 -9.64 -12.69 -23.00
C GLY A 28 -8.69 -11.57 -23.47
N ALA A 29 -9.09 -10.30 -23.40
CA ALA A 29 -8.20 -9.18 -23.71
C ALA A 29 -6.99 -9.15 -22.76
N VAL A 30 -5.83 -8.72 -23.28
CA VAL A 30 -4.58 -8.65 -22.51
C VAL A 30 -3.80 -7.38 -22.84
N GLY A 31 -3.25 -6.74 -21.80
CA GLY A 31 -2.24 -5.69 -21.90
C GLY A 31 -2.58 -4.43 -21.10
N GLU A 32 -1.81 -3.36 -21.31
CA GLU A 32 -1.85 -2.16 -20.47
C GLU A 32 -3.26 -1.55 -20.31
N HIS A 33 -4.04 -1.50 -21.39
CA HIS A 33 -5.43 -1.01 -21.37
C HIS A 33 -6.33 -1.80 -20.40
N VAL A 34 -6.13 -3.11 -20.25
CA VAL A 34 -6.83 -3.93 -19.27
C VAL A 34 -6.35 -3.62 -17.85
N ALA A 35 -5.04 -3.50 -17.64
CA ALA A 35 -4.47 -3.15 -16.34
C ALA A 35 -5.01 -1.80 -15.82
N LYS A 36 -5.18 -0.81 -16.71
CA LYS A 36 -5.79 0.48 -16.38
C LYS A 36 -7.26 0.35 -15.99
N ILE A 37 -8.04 -0.48 -16.70
CA ILE A 37 -9.43 -0.78 -16.33
C ILE A 37 -9.48 -1.44 -14.95
N GLN A 38 -8.66 -2.46 -14.71
CA GLN A 38 -8.57 -3.17 -13.43
C GLN A 38 -8.21 -2.21 -12.28
N PHE A 39 -7.23 -1.33 -12.50
CA PHE A 39 -6.85 -0.30 -11.53
C PHE A 39 -8.00 0.66 -11.22
N ALA A 40 -8.75 1.11 -12.23
CA ALA A 40 -9.89 2.00 -12.02
C ALA A 40 -11.02 1.33 -11.22
N LEU A 41 -11.37 0.08 -11.55
CA LEU A 41 -12.37 -0.71 -10.81
C LEU A 41 -11.98 -0.88 -9.34
N PHE A 42 -10.69 -1.15 -9.08
CA PHE A 42 -10.16 -1.23 -7.72
C PHE A 42 -10.17 0.12 -7.02
N ALA A 43 -9.71 1.19 -7.68
CA ALA A 43 -9.64 2.51 -7.08
C ALA A 43 -11.02 3.02 -6.69
N ILE A 44 -12.01 2.91 -7.59
CA ILE A 44 -13.34 3.49 -7.40
C ILE A 44 -14.18 2.69 -6.41
N ASP A 45 -14.29 1.37 -6.59
CA ASP A 45 -15.24 0.53 -5.85
C ASP A 45 -14.58 -0.57 -5.00
N ARG A 46 -13.24 -0.67 -4.99
CA ARG A 46 -12.49 -1.73 -4.28
C ARG A 46 -12.89 -3.13 -4.70
N LEU A 47 -13.24 -3.29 -5.98
CA LEU A 47 -13.69 -4.58 -6.51
C LEU A 47 -12.53 -5.57 -6.55
N ASN A 48 -12.83 -6.80 -6.15
CA ASN A 48 -11.84 -7.87 -6.05
C ASN A 48 -11.59 -8.48 -7.43
N ILE A 49 -10.33 -8.49 -7.86
CA ILE A 49 -9.87 -9.07 -9.12
C ILE A 49 -8.75 -10.05 -8.77
N ASP A 50 -8.80 -11.25 -9.35
CA ASP A 50 -7.85 -12.31 -9.10
C ASP A 50 -6.42 -11.83 -9.42
N ARG A 51 -5.50 -12.17 -8.52
CA ARG A 51 -4.10 -11.75 -8.63
C ARG A 51 -3.45 -12.23 -9.93
N SER A 52 -3.81 -13.41 -10.43
CA SER A 52 -3.28 -13.94 -11.69
C SER A 52 -3.71 -13.09 -12.89
N GLU A 53 -4.93 -12.55 -12.88
CA GLU A 53 -5.44 -11.64 -13.91
C GLU A 53 -4.77 -10.27 -13.85
N LEU A 54 -4.52 -9.75 -12.66
CA LEU A 54 -3.80 -8.48 -12.47
C LEU A 54 -2.34 -8.57 -12.96
N LEU A 55 -1.63 -9.64 -12.58
CA LEU A 55 -0.24 -9.86 -13.01
C LEU A 55 -0.12 -10.09 -14.51
N ALA A 56 -1.05 -10.86 -15.08
CA ALA A 56 -1.09 -11.09 -16.52
C ALA A 56 -1.68 -9.93 -17.32
N GLN A 57 -2.17 -8.86 -16.66
CA GLN A 57 -2.94 -7.78 -17.27
C GLN A 57 -4.05 -8.30 -18.18
N ARG A 58 -4.72 -9.38 -17.73
CA ARG A 58 -5.66 -10.16 -18.50
C ARG A 58 -7.07 -9.91 -18.00
N TYR A 59 -7.98 -9.70 -18.92
CA TYR A 59 -9.40 -9.59 -18.65
C TYR A 59 -9.96 -11.00 -18.53
N GLY A 60 -9.89 -11.59 -17.34
CA GLY A 60 -10.46 -12.91 -17.06
C GLY A 60 -11.83 -12.82 -16.38
N THR A 61 -12.21 -13.90 -15.70
CA THR A 61 -13.53 -14.06 -15.08
C THR A 61 -13.73 -13.12 -13.90
N SER A 62 -12.71 -12.88 -13.09
CA SER A 62 -12.80 -11.97 -11.94
C SER A 62 -12.84 -10.50 -12.37
N THR A 63 -12.08 -10.11 -13.41
CA THR A 63 -12.20 -8.77 -14.02
C THR A 63 -13.59 -8.57 -14.61
N ALA A 64 -14.13 -9.58 -15.28
CA ALA A 64 -15.49 -9.54 -15.82
C ALA A 64 -16.56 -9.36 -14.74
N ALA A 65 -16.44 -10.08 -13.62
CA ALA A 65 -17.32 -9.94 -12.47
C ALA A 65 -17.22 -8.55 -11.84
N ALA A 66 -16.02 -7.99 -11.73
CA ALA A 66 -15.81 -6.62 -11.26
C ALA A 66 -16.48 -5.60 -12.19
N VAL A 67 -16.32 -5.72 -13.51
CA VAL A 67 -17.02 -4.82 -14.45
C VAL A 67 -18.53 -4.93 -14.33
N LEU A 68 -19.06 -6.15 -14.21
CA LEU A 68 -20.49 -6.35 -14.00
C LEU A 68 -20.99 -5.69 -12.71
N ALA A 69 -20.25 -5.85 -11.60
CA ALA A 69 -20.59 -5.23 -10.31
C ALA A 69 -20.57 -3.69 -10.41
N TYR A 70 -19.52 -3.13 -11.02
CA TYR A 70 -19.39 -1.69 -11.26
C TYR A 70 -20.57 -1.13 -12.07
N LYS A 71 -20.92 -1.80 -13.17
CA LYS A 71 -22.02 -1.40 -14.05
C LYS A 71 -23.39 -1.54 -13.38
N THR A 72 -23.59 -2.61 -12.62
CA THR A 72 -24.84 -2.84 -11.89
C THR A 72 -25.08 -1.72 -10.87
N LYS A 73 -24.05 -1.35 -10.10
CA LYS A 73 -24.12 -0.28 -9.09
C LYS A 73 -24.47 1.09 -9.69
N ARG A 74 -24.02 1.38 -10.91
CA ARG A 74 -24.25 2.66 -11.62
C ARG A 74 -25.34 2.60 -12.68
N VAL A 75 -26.02 1.46 -12.83
CA VAL A 75 -27.06 1.23 -13.84
C VAL A 75 -26.57 1.58 -15.26
N ILE A 76 -25.34 1.16 -15.59
CA ILE A 76 -24.74 1.39 -16.91
C ILE A 76 -25.24 0.32 -17.87
N ILE A 77 -26.40 0.58 -18.46
CA ILE A 77 -27.10 -0.34 -19.38
C ILE A 77 -27.48 0.43 -20.63
N ASN A 78 -27.16 -0.12 -21.80
CA ASN A 78 -27.71 0.43 -23.05
C ASN A 78 -29.14 -0.09 -23.25
N ARG A 79 -30.12 0.67 -22.76
CA ARG A 79 -31.54 0.28 -22.75
C ARG A 79 -32.15 0.06 -24.14
N SER A 80 -31.51 0.49 -25.21
CA SER A 80 -31.99 0.20 -26.57
C SER A 80 -31.79 -1.26 -26.98
N TYR A 81 -30.87 -1.99 -26.33
CA TYR A 81 -30.54 -3.37 -26.70
C TYR A 81 -30.42 -4.34 -25.52
N GLN A 82 -30.27 -3.84 -24.28
CA GLN A 82 -30.04 -4.65 -23.10
C GLN A 82 -30.99 -4.31 -21.97
N GLN A 83 -31.51 -5.35 -21.32
CA GLN A 83 -32.32 -5.25 -20.10
C GLN A 83 -31.45 -5.31 -18.83
N VAL A 84 -30.27 -5.95 -18.92
CA VAL A 84 -29.36 -6.19 -17.80
C VAL A 84 -27.94 -5.76 -18.18
N ALA A 85 -27.15 -5.32 -17.21
CA ALA A 85 -25.74 -4.99 -17.43
C ALA A 85 -24.96 -6.23 -17.91
N ASP A 86 -24.15 -6.06 -18.95
CA ASP A 86 -23.15 -7.05 -19.37
C ASP A 86 -21.80 -6.84 -18.65
N ASN A 87 -20.85 -7.73 -18.91
CA ASN A 87 -19.49 -7.69 -18.37
C ASN A 87 -18.45 -7.15 -19.38
N ILE A 88 -18.89 -6.34 -20.35
CA ILE A 88 -18.06 -5.75 -21.41
C ILE A 88 -17.80 -4.27 -21.10
N VAL A 89 -16.55 -3.84 -21.28
CA VAL A 89 -16.19 -2.44 -21.23
C VAL A 89 -16.35 -1.84 -22.62
N GLY A 90 -17.52 -1.23 -22.84
CA GLY A 90 -17.79 -0.43 -24.03
C GLY A 90 -17.78 1.07 -23.74
N LYS A 91 -18.24 1.85 -24.72
CA LYS A 91 -18.27 3.33 -24.68
C LYS A 91 -18.84 3.92 -23.37
N MET A 92 -20.01 3.45 -22.95
CA MET A 92 -20.66 3.95 -21.74
C MET A 92 -19.86 3.60 -20.48
N THR A 93 -19.30 2.38 -20.42
CA THR A 93 -18.52 1.91 -19.29
C THR A 93 -17.22 2.69 -19.16
N ILE A 94 -16.47 2.86 -20.25
CA ILE A 94 -15.18 3.57 -20.20
C ILE A 94 -15.36 5.06 -19.91
N ALA A 95 -16.42 5.69 -20.46
CA ALA A 95 -16.74 7.09 -20.15
C ALA A 95 -17.13 7.28 -18.68
N SER A 96 -17.88 6.34 -18.10
CA SER A 96 -18.23 6.37 -16.68
C SER A 96 -16.99 6.17 -15.80
N LEU A 97 -16.14 5.18 -16.10
CA LEU A 97 -14.89 4.96 -15.35
C LEU A 97 -13.99 6.19 -15.41
N ASP A 98 -13.89 6.84 -16.58
CA ASP A 98 -13.10 8.04 -16.76
C ASP A 98 -13.62 9.21 -15.93
N THR A 99 -14.94 9.40 -15.90
CA THR A 99 -15.59 10.44 -15.07
C THR A 99 -15.33 10.20 -13.59
N ASP A 100 -15.52 8.97 -13.12
CA ASP A 100 -15.31 8.60 -11.71
C ASP A 100 -13.84 8.74 -11.29
N MET A 101 -12.91 8.32 -12.16
CA MET A 101 -11.48 8.52 -11.92
C MET A 101 -11.12 10.00 -11.90
N GLN A 102 -11.65 10.80 -12.82
CA GLN A 102 -11.41 12.24 -12.86
C GLN A 102 -11.96 12.93 -11.59
N LEU A 103 -13.16 12.55 -11.13
CA LEU A 103 -13.70 13.06 -9.88
C LEU A 103 -12.78 12.72 -8.70
N ARG A 104 -12.30 11.49 -8.64
CA ARG A 104 -11.34 11.07 -7.60
C ARG A 104 -10.02 11.86 -7.66
N GLU A 105 -9.47 12.08 -8.86
CA GLU A 105 -8.24 12.86 -9.07
C GLU A 105 -8.39 14.33 -8.68
N ARG A 106 -9.61 14.89 -8.75
CA ARG A 106 -9.91 16.27 -8.38
C ARG A 106 -10.14 16.50 -6.89
N VAL A 107 -10.47 15.46 -6.12
CA VAL A 107 -10.57 15.58 -4.67
C VAL A 107 -9.16 15.88 -4.15
N PRO A 108 -8.88 17.12 -3.65
CA PRO A 108 -7.62 17.38 -3.00
C PRO A 108 -7.51 16.39 -1.86
N THR A 109 -6.38 15.69 -1.74
CA THR A 109 -6.07 14.93 -0.52
C THR A 109 -6.14 15.94 0.61
N SER A 110 -7.23 15.94 1.37
CA SER A 110 -7.49 16.97 2.39
C SER A 110 -6.36 16.92 3.40
N GLY A 111 -5.41 17.83 3.27
CA GLY A 111 -4.61 18.28 4.38
C GLY A 111 -5.59 18.87 5.37
N SER A 112 -5.85 18.16 6.46
CA SER A 112 -6.50 18.78 7.62
C SER A 112 -5.40 19.23 8.56
N ASP A 113 -5.08 20.51 8.41
CA ASP A 113 -4.48 21.35 9.41
C ASP A 113 -5.16 21.17 10.77
N CYS A 114 -4.34 21.15 11.83
CA CYS A 114 -4.66 21.68 13.14
C CYS A 114 -3.37 22.27 13.71
N VAL A 115 -3.18 23.58 13.53
CA VAL A 115 -2.20 24.39 14.29
C VAL A 115 -2.74 24.56 15.72
N PRO A 116 -1.87 24.53 16.76
CA PRO A 116 -2.28 24.50 18.16
C PRO A 116 -2.63 25.90 18.69
N GLY A 117 -3.75 26.00 19.43
CA GLY A 117 -4.12 27.24 20.11
C GLY A 117 -5.19 27.04 21.19
N ALA A 118 -4.76 27.27 22.43
CA ALA A 118 -5.53 27.52 23.65
C ALA A 118 -6.21 26.34 24.39
N ILE A 119 -5.57 26.07 25.53
CA ILE A 119 -6.00 25.35 26.72
C ILE A 119 -7.33 25.91 27.24
N GLY A 120 -8.27 25.03 27.63
CA GLY A 120 -9.49 25.45 28.31
C GLY A 120 -10.41 24.32 28.78
N ALA A 121 -10.11 23.81 29.97
CA ALA A 121 -11.02 23.25 30.99
C ALA A 121 -11.91 22.02 30.66
N ALA A 122 -11.69 21.00 31.48
CA ALA A 122 -12.54 19.84 31.67
C ALA A 122 -13.91 20.20 32.28
N THR A 123 -14.92 19.39 31.97
CA THR A 123 -15.90 18.90 32.95
C THR A 123 -16.43 17.53 32.53
N ALA A 124 -16.48 16.64 33.52
CA ALA A 124 -16.99 15.29 33.45
C ALA A 124 -18.52 15.22 33.58
N ALA A 125 -19.13 14.27 32.88
CA ALA A 125 -20.33 13.49 33.24
C ALA A 125 -20.49 12.45 32.11
N GLY A 126 -20.50 11.14 32.30
CA GLY A 126 -21.22 10.38 33.30
C GLY A 126 -22.51 9.86 32.69
N ALA A 127 -22.53 8.62 32.19
CA ALA A 127 -23.71 7.75 32.24
C ALA A 127 -23.41 6.35 31.71
N SER A 128 -23.91 5.40 32.49
CA SER A 128 -23.78 3.95 32.40
C SER A 128 -24.75 3.30 31.41
N SER A 129 -24.53 2.00 31.17
CA SER A 129 -25.57 0.97 30.91
C SER A 129 -26.03 0.88 29.43
N ILE A 130 -26.35 -0.26 28.80
CA ILE A 130 -26.95 -1.55 29.19
C ILE A 130 -26.52 -2.62 28.16
N VAL A 131 -26.29 -3.84 28.65
CA VAL A 131 -26.21 -5.08 27.87
C VAL A 131 -27.62 -5.57 27.55
N PRO A 132 -27.87 -6.21 26.39
CA PRO A 132 -28.65 -7.44 26.48
C PRO A 132 -27.98 -8.63 25.78
N ARG A 133 -28.00 -9.70 26.56
CA ARG A 133 -27.73 -11.09 26.24
C ARG A 133 -29.00 -11.66 25.61
N ALA A 134 -28.87 -12.38 24.49
CA ALA A 134 -29.87 -13.33 24.03
C ALA A 134 -29.19 -14.62 23.58
N SER A 135 -29.69 -15.72 24.10
CA SER A 135 -29.29 -17.09 23.85
C SER A 135 -30.29 -17.79 22.94
N GLY A 136 -29.83 -18.82 22.23
CA GLY A 136 -30.65 -19.85 21.57
C GLY A 136 -30.77 -19.63 20.05
N VAL A 137 -30.80 -20.64 19.18
CA VAL A 137 -30.85 -22.10 19.28
C VAL A 137 -30.23 -22.65 17.97
N ARG A 138 -29.72 -23.88 18.03
CA ARG A 138 -29.16 -24.68 16.93
C ARG A 138 -30.21 -24.94 15.84
N ASP A 139 -29.77 -25.06 14.58
CA ASP A 139 -30.00 -26.30 13.83
C ASP A 139 -29.04 -26.48 12.65
N ALA A 140 -28.70 -27.75 12.43
CA ALA A 140 -27.63 -28.24 11.60
C ALA A 140 -28.14 -28.68 10.23
N LEU A 141 -27.40 -28.37 9.16
CA LEU A 141 -27.32 -29.22 7.97
C LEU A 141 -25.86 -29.21 7.47
N GLY A 142 -25.32 -30.42 7.33
CA GLY A 142 -23.88 -30.69 7.27
C GLY A 142 -23.21 -30.33 5.95
N VAL A 143 -21.96 -29.92 6.08
CA VAL A 143 -20.90 -30.03 5.07
C VAL A 143 -19.65 -30.49 5.81
N GLY A 144 -18.92 -31.45 5.24
CA GLY A 144 -17.79 -32.16 5.88
C GLY A 144 -16.66 -31.25 6.38
N PRO A 145 -15.72 -31.78 7.19
CA PRO A 145 -14.71 -30.98 7.86
C PRO A 145 -13.73 -30.41 6.84
N THR A 146 -13.97 -29.16 6.41
CA THR A 146 -12.92 -28.30 5.91
C THR A 146 -11.99 -27.99 7.08
N ALA A 147 -10.68 -28.07 6.84
CA ALA A 147 -9.67 -27.71 7.82
C ALA A 147 -10.00 -26.34 8.44
N PRO A 148 -9.82 -26.14 9.76
CA PRO A 148 -10.19 -24.89 10.40
C PRO A 148 -9.39 -23.75 9.76
N THR A 149 -10.05 -22.93 8.96
CA THR A 149 -9.55 -21.64 8.54
C THR A 149 -9.36 -20.85 9.83
N VAL A 150 -8.12 -20.74 10.31
CA VAL A 150 -7.78 -19.92 11.47
C VAL A 150 -8.27 -18.51 11.15
N ALA A 151 -9.35 -18.09 11.79
CA ALA A 151 -9.89 -16.75 11.59
C ALA A 151 -8.77 -15.76 11.95
N THR A 152 -8.22 -15.09 10.94
CA THR A 152 -7.19 -14.07 11.15
C THR A 152 -7.80 -12.97 11.98
N ARG A 153 -7.24 -12.79 13.19
CA ARG A 153 -7.66 -11.75 14.12
C ARG A 153 -7.50 -10.39 13.44
N GLN A 154 -8.61 -9.70 13.22
CA GLN A 154 -8.60 -8.34 12.69
C GLN A 154 -7.98 -7.41 13.74
N LEU A 155 -6.81 -6.87 13.45
CA LEU A 155 -6.08 -6.00 14.37
C LEU A 155 -6.62 -4.58 14.38
N GLY A 156 -7.14 -4.12 13.23
CA GLY A 156 -7.52 -2.72 13.04
C GLY A 156 -6.31 -1.79 12.92
N GLY A 157 -6.59 -0.51 12.78
CA GLY A 157 -5.59 0.55 12.76
C GLY A 157 -5.13 0.98 11.36
N VAL A 158 -4.46 2.14 11.34
CA VAL A 158 -3.94 2.77 10.13
C VAL A 158 -2.46 3.03 10.35
N VAL A 159 -1.64 2.38 9.55
CA VAL A 159 -0.20 2.57 9.45
C VAL A 159 0.07 3.69 8.47
N ARG A 160 0.88 4.67 8.87
CA ARG A 160 1.13 5.88 8.09
C ARG A 160 2.60 5.98 7.74
N ILE A 161 2.91 6.19 6.48
CA ILE A 161 4.29 6.39 6.00
C ILE A 161 4.43 7.65 5.16
N VAL A 162 5.63 8.22 5.15
CA VAL A 162 6.07 9.21 4.18
C VAL A 162 7.27 8.66 3.42
N VAL A 163 7.23 8.79 2.09
CA VAL A 163 8.30 8.29 1.23
C VAL A 163 9.02 9.44 0.52
N LEU A 164 10.34 9.42 0.60
CA LEU A 164 11.24 10.44 0.03
C LEU A 164 12.26 9.76 -0.87
N PHE A 165 12.61 10.39 -1.99
CA PHE A 165 13.71 9.94 -2.86
C PHE A 165 14.92 10.83 -2.66
N ALA A 166 16.09 10.22 -2.51
CA ALA A 166 17.37 10.89 -2.66
C ALA A 166 17.71 11.06 -4.15
N SER A 167 18.44 12.12 -4.50
CA SER A 167 18.75 12.43 -5.91
C SER A 167 19.64 11.40 -6.59
N ASN A 168 20.48 10.72 -5.82
CA ASN A 168 21.22 9.56 -6.31
C ASN A 168 20.30 8.44 -6.83
N ALA A 169 19.09 8.30 -6.29
CA ALA A 169 18.18 7.17 -6.54
C ALA A 169 16.95 7.50 -7.39
N ALA A 170 16.69 8.78 -7.65
CA ALA A 170 15.44 9.24 -8.27
C ALA A 170 15.24 8.75 -9.72
N GLN A 171 16.29 8.23 -10.37
CA GLN A 171 16.29 7.87 -11.79
C GLN A 171 16.33 6.36 -12.07
N ASP A 172 16.48 5.51 -11.06
CA ASP A 172 16.80 4.08 -11.30
C ASP A 172 15.60 3.19 -11.58
N GLY A 173 14.38 3.75 -11.60
CA GLY A 173 13.17 2.96 -11.81
C GLY A 173 12.85 1.99 -10.67
N PHE A 174 13.31 2.29 -9.44
CA PHE A 174 12.98 1.52 -8.24
C PHE A 174 11.46 1.32 -8.14
N PRO A 175 10.96 0.06 -8.00
CA PRO A 175 9.55 -0.23 -8.12
C PRO A 175 8.78 0.07 -6.82
N LEU A 176 8.90 1.29 -6.29
CA LEU A 176 8.27 1.72 -5.05
C LEU A 176 6.76 1.43 -5.03
N GLY A 177 6.08 1.59 -6.18
CA GLY A 177 4.66 1.25 -6.29
C GLY A 177 4.36 -0.22 -5.98
N ARG A 178 5.26 -1.14 -6.38
CA ARG A 178 5.13 -2.58 -6.08
C ARG A 178 5.43 -2.86 -4.61
N GLU A 179 6.46 -2.23 -4.05
CA GLU A 179 6.79 -2.31 -2.61
C GLU A 179 5.61 -1.85 -1.72
N ILE A 180 5.02 -0.70 -2.03
CA ILE A 180 3.84 -0.18 -1.31
C ILE A 180 2.64 -1.11 -1.46
N THR A 181 2.40 -1.63 -2.66
CA THR A 181 1.30 -2.57 -2.92
C THR A 181 1.49 -3.85 -2.11
N ARG A 182 2.70 -4.41 -2.14
CA ARG A 182 3.04 -5.60 -1.36
C ARG A 182 2.83 -5.41 0.14
N ALA A 183 3.32 -4.27 0.68
CA ALA A 183 3.13 -3.94 2.09
C ALA A 183 1.65 -3.77 2.45
N ARG A 184 0.87 -3.11 1.58
CA ARG A 184 -0.58 -2.94 1.78
C ARG A 184 -1.30 -4.28 1.81
N ASP A 185 -1.01 -5.17 0.86
CA ASP A 185 -1.67 -6.48 0.77
C ASP A 185 -1.39 -7.29 2.04
N CYS A 186 -0.11 -7.35 2.44
CA CYS A 186 0.32 -8.06 3.65
C CYS A 186 -0.38 -7.53 4.92
N LEU A 187 -0.57 -6.21 5.05
CA LEU A 187 -1.22 -5.61 6.22
C LEU A 187 -2.74 -5.80 6.20
N THR A 188 -3.35 -5.75 5.00
CA THR A 188 -4.81 -5.88 4.82
C THR A 188 -5.29 -7.27 5.23
N GLU A 189 -4.50 -8.31 5.01
CA GLU A 189 -4.79 -9.69 5.48
C GLU A 189 -5.01 -9.78 7.00
N HIS A 190 -4.43 -8.84 7.77
CA HIS A 190 -4.57 -8.75 9.23
C HIS A 190 -5.49 -7.60 9.67
N GLY A 191 -6.21 -6.97 8.75
CA GLY A 191 -7.13 -5.87 9.05
C GLY A 191 -6.46 -4.53 9.35
N VAL A 192 -5.22 -4.32 8.90
CA VAL A 192 -4.44 -3.09 9.09
C VAL A 192 -4.36 -2.32 7.78
N GLN A 193 -4.66 -1.02 7.79
CA GLN A 193 -4.57 -0.19 6.59
C GLN A 193 -3.20 0.47 6.46
N LEU A 194 -2.68 0.57 5.23
CA LEU A 194 -1.47 1.35 4.93
C LEU A 194 -1.83 2.63 4.16
N VAL A 195 -1.48 3.78 4.74
CA VAL A 195 -1.61 5.11 4.15
C VAL A 195 -0.22 5.68 3.86
N VAL A 196 -0.05 6.18 2.64
CA VAL A 196 1.13 6.94 2.24
C VAL A 196 0.75 8.41 2.26
N GLU A 197 1.11 9.10 3.34
CA GLU A 197 0.74 10.50 3.61
C GLU A 197 1.25 11.44 2.53
N ARG A 198 2.49 11.18 2.10
CA ARG A 198 3.14 11.90 1.03
C ARG A 198 4.16 10.99 0.37
N SER A 199 4.13 10.96 -0.96
CA SER A 199 5.19 10.39 -1.78
C SER A 199 5.75 11.52 -2.61
N ILE A 200 6.93 12.01 -2.23
CA ILE A 200 7.58 13.06 -2.99
C ILE A 200 8.37 12.39 -4.11
N GLY A 201 7.81 12.43 -5.32
CA GLY A 201 8.46 11.96 -6.53
C GLY A 201 9.56 12.90 -7.01
N VAL A 202 9.81 12.90 -8.32
CA VAL A 202 10.97 13.54 -8.98
C VAL A 202 11.04 15.06 -8.78
N THR A 203 9.95 15.75 -8.46
CA THR A 203 9.90 17.21 -8.32
C THR A 203 10.22 17.75 -6.92
N GLY A 204 10.43 16.88 -5.92
CA GLY A 204 10.84 17.27 -4.57
C GLY A 204 11.87 16.30 -4.00
N VAL A 205 12.81 15.89 -4.84
CA VAL A 205 13.87 14.95 -4.48
C VAL A 205 14.82 15.59 -3.46
N VAL A 206 15.17 14.81 -2.44
CA VAL A 206 16.18 15.18 -1.45
C VAL A 206 17.53 15.21 -2.14
N GLN A 207 18.11 16.40 -2.27
CA GLN A 207 19.42 16.58 -2.90
C GLN A 207 20.47 15.82 -2.07
N PHE A 208 20.95 14.70 -2.60
CA PHE A 208 21.93 13.82 -1.98
C PHE A 208 22.54 12.94 -3.08
N VAL A 209 23.74 13.31 -3.53
CA VAL A 209 24.37 12.72 -4.73
C VAL A 209 25.29 11.55 -4.41
N GLU A 210 25.78 11.47 -3.17
CA GLU A 210 26.70 10.42 -2.74
C GLU A 210 25.95 9.12 -2.43
N ARG A 211 26.66 7.99 -2.45
CA ARG A 211 26.13 6.73 -1.89
C ARG A 211 25.99 6.86 -0.38
N VAL A 212 24.93 6.29 0.16
CA VAL A 212 24.69 6.27 1.61
C VAL A 212 25.55 5.18 2.23
N LEU A 213 26.50 5.59 3.06
CA LEU A 213 27.36 4.66 3.79
C LEU A 213 26.79 4.47 5.19
N VAL A 214 26.26 3.28 5.47
CA VAL A 214 25.74 2.93 6.78
C VAL A 214 26.85 2.26 7.59
N ASN A 215 27.64 3.04 8.31
CA ASN A 215 28.64 2.50 9.24
C ASN A 215 28.90 3.51 10.38
N PRO A 216 28.25 3.36 11.54
CA PRO A 216 28.32 4.35 12.61
C PRO A 216 29.73 4.57 13.18
N LEU A 217 30.69 3.70 12.86
CA LEU A 217 32.09 3.79 13.31
C LEU A 217 33.03 4.34 12.22
N ALA A 218 32.58 4.51 10.98
CA ALA A 218 33.40 5.03 9.90
C ALA A 218 33.23 6.54 9.73
N ALA A 219 34.33 7.23 9.44
CA ALA A 219 34.32 8.66 9.11
C ALA A 219 33.47 9.02 7.87
N GLY A 220 33.13 8.02 7.04
CA GLY A 220 32.32 8.19 5.84
C GLY A 220 30.81 8.02 6.05
N ASP A 221 30.31 7.77 7.26
CA ASP A 221 28.87 7.61 7.47
C ASP A 221 28.12 8.94 7.30
N ASN A 222 27.32 8.99 6.24
CA ASN A 222 26.57 10.16 5.81
C ASN A 222 25.04 9.99 5.98
N VAL A 223 24.58 8.96 6.69
CA VAL A 223 23.15 8.72 6.95
C VAL A 223 22.51 9.87 7.74
N ASN A 224 23.26 10.44 8.69
CA ASN A 224 22.79 11.58 9.49
C ASN A 224 22.52 12.81 8.62
N GLU A 225 23.36 13.04 7.63
CA GLU A 225 23.21 14.14 6.68
C GLU A 225 22.00 13.90 5.78
N LEU A 226 21.87 12.71 5.18
CA LEU A 226 20.70 12.34 4.38
C LEU A 226 19.40 12.53 5.16
N ARG A 227 19.35 12.00 6.39
CA ARG A 227 18.19 12.13 7.28
C ARG A 227 17.90 13.59 7.59
N LYS A 228 18.91 14.40 7.90
CA LYS A 228 18.72 15.84 8.16
C LYS A 228 18.14 16.55 6.94
N ARG A 229 18.68 16.33 5.73
CA ARG A 229 18.12 16.92 4.50
C ARG A 229 16.68 16.48 4.23
N CYS A 230 16.36 15.22 4.53
CA CYS A 230 14.99 14.71 4.48
C CYS A 230 14.08 15.43 5.48
N GLU A 231 14.56 15.65 6.71
CA GLU A 231 13.85 16.37 7.78
C GLU A 231 13.61 17.83 7.42
N ASP A 232 14.62 18.51 6.86
CA ASP A 232 14.51 19.91 6.43
C ASP A 232 13.48 20.07 5.31
N LEU A 233 13.39 19.09 4.40
CA LEU A 233 12.42 19.10 3.29
C LEU A 233 10.99 18.73 3.75
N VAL A 234 10.89 17.72 4.61
CA VAL A 234 9.62 17.29 5.20
C VAL A 234 9.83 17.12 6.69
N PRO A 235 9.51 18.14 7.50
CA PRO A 235 9.64 18.06 8.96
C PRO A 235 8.83 16.90 9.54
N GLY A 236 9.32 16.36 10.64
CA GLY A 236 8.80 15.16 11.29
C GLY A 236 7.31 15.24 11.55
N GLN A 237 6.61 14.19 11.15
CA GLN A 237 5.18 14.06 11.35
C GLN A 237 4.94 13.05 12.47
N PRO A 238 4.32 13.45 13.60
CA PRO A 238 3.95 12.52 14.65
C PRO A 238 3.10 11.39 14.08
N GLY A 239 3.41 10.15 14.46
CA GLY A 239 2.62 9.01 14.00
C GLY A 239 2.92 8.53 12.58
N VAL A 240 4.04 8.95 11.95
CA VAL A 240 4.36 8.61 10.56
C VAL A 240 5.78 8.05 10.46
N LEU A 241 5.93 6.90 9.80
CA LEU A 241 7.23 6.32 9.52
C LEU A 241 7.85 6.98 8.28
N ARG A 242 9.10 7.42 8.41
CA ARG A 242 9.88 7.93 7.29
C ARG A 242 10.57 6.78 6.55
N VAL A 243 10.37 6.74 5.25
CA VAL A 243 11.01 5.80 4.32
C VAL A 243 11.78 6.62 3.29
N ILE A 244 13.07 6.34 3.14
CA ILE A 244 13.95 7.07 2.23
C ILE A 244 14.47 6.08 1.18
N VAL A 245 14.23 6.37 -0.08
CA VAL A 245 14.71 5.59 -1.23
C VAL A 245 16.03 6.21 -1.70
N CYS A 246 17.12 5.44 -1.67
CA CYS A 246 18.50 5.94 -1.90
C CYS A 246 19.44 4.86 -2.44
N HIS A 247 20.61 5.24 -2.95
CA HIS A 247 21.72 4.29 -3.18
C HIS A 247 22.41 3.97 -1.87
N LEU A 248 22.48 2.69 -1.48
CA LEU A 248 23.31 2.27 -0.36
C LEU A 248 24.71 1.86 -0.88
N GLY A 249 25.75 2.13 -0.10
CA GLY A 249 27.11 1.69 -0.40
C GLY A 249 27.37 0.21 -0.13
N ASN A 250 26.37 -0.53 0.37
CA ASN A 250 26.45 -1.95 0.69
C ASN A 250 25.47 -2.77 -0.19
N PHE A 251 25.52 -4.10 -0.06
CA PHE A 251 24.68 -5.03 -0.83
C PHE A 251 23.31 -5.30 -0.19
N ASP A 252 22.86 -4.45 0.74
CA ASP A 252 21.59 -4.65 1.43
C ASP A 252 20.42 -4.16 0.56
N PHE A 253 19.27 -4.85 0.62
CA PHE A 253 18.02 -4.42 -0.05
C PHE A 253 17.39 -3.20 0.63
N GLY A 254 17.51 -3.13 1.95
CA GLY A 254 17.02 -2.06 2.78
C GLY A 254 17.77 -2.05 4.10
N HIS A 255 17.62 -0.96 4.84
CA HIS A 255 18.26 -0.81 6.14
C HIS A 255 17.41 0.02 7.09
N THR A 256 17.15 -0.51 8.28
CA THR A 256 16.45 0.22 9.33
C THR A 256 17.44 0.89 10.27
N ILE A 257 17.36 2.21 10.37
CA ILE A 257 18.17 2.99 11.30
C ILE A 257 17.42 3.13 12.62
N ARG A 258 17.93 2.49 13.67
CA ARG A 258 17.37 2.55 15.03
C ARG A 258 18.31 3.26 15.98
N ASN A 259 17.73 3.87 17.02
CA ASN A 259 18.46 4.38 18.19
C ASN A 259 19.62 5.32 17.86
N ARG A 260 19.61 5.92 16.66
CA ARG A 260 20.67 6.80 16.22
C ARG A 260 20.49 8.14 16.91
N SER A 261 21.56 8.60 17.54
CA SER A 261 21.62 9.89 18.20
C SER A 261 22.58 10.79 17.44
N VAL A 262 22.20 12.05 17.25
CA VAL A 262 23.07 13.10 16.71
C VAL A 262 23.13 14.21 17.74
N GLY A 263 24.30 14.37 18.36
CA GLY A 263 24.41 15.19 19.57
C GLY A 263 23.52 14.65 20.67
N SER A 264 22.69 15.51 21.26
CA SER A 264 21.73 15.16 22.32
C SER A 264 20.38 14.65 21.80
N GLN A 265 20.14 14.69 20.49
CA GLN A 265 18.84 14.32 19.91
C GLN A 265 18.84 12.86 19.47
N ARG A 266 17.89 12.09 20.01
CA ARG A 266 17.58 10.73 19.55
C ARG A 266 16.41 10.79 18.57
N PHE A 267 16.57 10.13 17.43
CA PHE A 267 15.55 10.10 16.39
C PHE A 267 14.72 8.82 16.47
N LEU A 268 13.46 8.92 16.05
CA LEU A 268 12.61 7.75 15.84
C LEU A 268 13.19 6.86 14.72
N PRO A 269 12.91 5.55 14.74
CA PRO A 269 13.32 4.66 13.67
C PRO A 269 12.85 5.14 12.29
N PHE A 270 13.68 4.95 11.28
CA PHE A 270 13.34 5.19 9.88
C PHE A 270 13.97 4.13 8.98
N ALA A 271 13.40 3.94 7.81
CA ALA A 271 13.83 2.94 6.84
C ALA A 271 14.54 3.58 5.65
N LEU A 272 15.59 2.90 5.18
CA LEU A 272 16.25 3.14 3.90
C LEU A 272 15.90 2.00 2.96
N LEU A 273 15.52 2.29 1.71
CA LEU A 273 15.32 1.31 0.65
C LEU A 273 16.38 1.51 -0.42
N ASN A 274 17.13 0.46 -0.74
CA ASN A 274 18.21 0.50 -1.71
C ASN A 274 17.65 0.36 -3.13
N THR A 275 17.93 1.30 -4.02
CA THR A 275 17.48 1.16 -5.42
C THR A 275 18.34 0.22 -6.24
N GLU A 276 19.57 -0.06 -5.80
CA GLU A 276 20.49 -0.96 -6.50
C GLU A 276 20.21 -2.44 -6.22
N GLN A 277 19.44 -2.73 -5.18
CA GLN A 277 19.06 -4.07 -4.76
C GLN A 277 17.55 -4.14 -4.60
N VAL A 278 16.88 -4.70 -5.59
CA VAL A 278 15.43 -4.85 -5.59
C VAL A 278 15.08 -6.30 -5.31
N ASP A 279 14.33 -6.52 -4.24
CA ASP A 279 13.79 -7.83 -3.93
C ASP A 279 12.74 -8.24 -4.97
N VAL A 280 12.86 -9.44 -5.53
CA VAL A 280 11.94 -9.97 -6.53
C VAL A 280 10.50 -10.06 -6.00
N SER A 281 10.33 -10.26 -4.69
CA SER A 281 9.01 -10.31 -4.06
C SER A 281 8.45 -8.92 -3.70
N ASN A 282 9.24 -7.87 -3.91
CA ASN A 282 8.94 -6.48 -3.55
C ASN A 282 8.51 -6.35 -2.08
N ALA A 283 9.13 -7.13 -1.18
CA ALA A 283 8.77 -7.18 0.23
C ALA A 283 9.72 -6.36 1.12
N THR A 284 10.64 -5.61 0.54
CA THR A 284 11.66 -4.83 1.26
C THR A 284 11.01 -3.82 2.20
N LEU A 285 10.02 -3.06 1.73
CA LEU A 285 9.33 -2.06 2.54
C LEU A 285 8.67 -2.68 3.77
N ILE A 286 7.87 -3.74 3.58
CA ILE A 286 7.18 -4.38 4.70
C ILE A 286 8.18 -5.03 5.67
N HIS A 287 9.30 -5.56 5.16
CA HIS A 287 10.40 -6.07 5.98
C HIS A 287 10.99 -4.98 6.88
N GLU A 288 11.34 -3.83 6.32
CA GLU A 288 11.88 -2.71 7.09
C GLU A 288 10.84 -2.12 8.05
N MET A 289 9.54 -2.18 7.73
CA MET A 289 8.48 -1.78 8.67
C MET A 289 8.43 -2.69 9.90
N VAL A 290 8.65 -4.00 9.75
CA VAL A 290 8.76 -4.92 10.90
C VAL A 290 9.92 -4.52 11.79
N HIS A 291 11.09 -4.24 11.19
CA HIS A 291 12.24 -3.72 11.94
C HIS A 291 11.89 -2.41 12.67
N CYS A 292 11.32 -1.43 11.97
CA CYS A 292 10.95 -0.14 12.57
C CYS A 292 9.92 -0.27 13.71
N SER A 293 9.10 -1.32 13.70
CA SER A 293 8.03 -1.54 14.69
C SER A 293 8.51 -2.08 16.04
N LYS A 294 9.72 -2.65 16.10
CA LYS A 294 10.24 -3.32 17.31
C LYS A 294 11.42 -2.56 17.91
N PRO A 295 11.58 -2.56 19.25
CA PRO A 295 12.84 -2.14 19.86
C PRO A 295 13.92 -3.21 19.68
N GLY A 296 15.19 -2.79 19.56
CA GLY A 296 16.34 -3.71 19.61
C GLY A 296 16.59 -4.54 18.36
N ILE A 297 17.43 -5.57 18.46
CA ILE A 297 17.69 -6.51 17.35
C ILE A 297 16.44 -7.40 17.18
N VAL A 298 16.06 -7.68 15.94
CA VAL A 298 14.92 -8.53 15.62
C VAL A 298 15.41 -9.72 14.85
N ASP A 299 15.21 -10.91 15.40
CA ASP A 299 15.53 -12.16 14.72
C ASP A 299 14.58 -12.36 13.54
N HIS A 300 15.17 -12.70 12.39
CA HIS A 300 14.43 -13.05 11.20
C HIS A 300 13.74 -14.40 11.33
N ASP A 301 12.65 -14.55 10.59
CA ASP A 301 11.89 -15.78 10.52
C ASP A 301 12.68 -16.92 9.86
N ARG A 302 12.44 -18.15 10.30
CA ARG A 302 13.00 -19.34 9.66
C ARG A 302 12.13 -19.79 8.47
N GLU A 303 10.90 -19.30 8.38
CA GLU A 303 9.96 -19.65 7.33
C GLU A 303 10.32 -18.93 6.03
N GLU A 304 10.59 -19.69 4.97
CA GLU A 304 11.11 -19.17 3.70
C GLU A 304 10.17 -18.17 3.02
N HIS A 305 8.85 -18.38 3.15
CA HIS A 305 7.82 -17.51 2.58
C HIS A 305 7.52 -16.27 3.42
N SER A 306 8.14 -16.11 4.59
CA SER A 306 7.93 -14.91 5.39
C SER A 306 8.54 -13.70 4.69
N VAL A 307 7.82 -12.58 4.66
CA VAL A 307 8.38 -11.26 4.30
C VAL A 307 9.56 -10.86 5.19
N PHE A 308 9.67 -11.48 6.37
CA PHE A 308 10.73 -11.28 7.34
C PHE A 308 11.70 -12.47 7.46
N SER A 309 11.77 -13.31 6.43
CA SER A 309 12.65 -14.49 6.39
C SER A 309 14.14 -14.14 6.48
N ALA A 310 14.90 -14.98 7.20
CA ALA A 310 16.37 -14.94 7.28
C ALA A 310 17.02 -15.36 5.97
N PHE A 311 16.30 -16.12 5.15
CA PHE A 311 16.75 -16.56 3.85
C PHE A 311 16.50 -15.44 2.85
N GLY A 312 17.58 -14.75 2.44
CA GLY A 312 17.54 -13.79 1.34
C GLY A 312 17.02 -14.44 0.04
N THR A 313 16.49 -13.62 -0.87
CA THR A 313 16.19 -14.00 -2.26
C THR A 313 17.49 -14.11 -3.07
N VAL A 314 18.45 -14.93 -2.62
CA VAL A 314 19.82 -14.95 -3.17
C VAL A 314 19.96 -15.90 -4.38
N SER A 315 18.88 -16.33 -5.05
CA SER A 315 19.00 -17.16 -6.26
C SER A 315 17.79 -17.07 -7.18
N LYS A 316 18.05 -17.03 -8.49
CA LYS A 316 17.05 -17.15 -9.56
C LYS A 316 16.26 -18.45 -9.36
N GLY A 317 14.97 -18.35 -9.03
CA GLY A 317 14.07 -19.49 -8.78
C GLY A 317 13.69 -19.77 -7.33
N LYS A 318 14.10 -18.93 -6.36
CA LYS A 318 13.76 -19.12 -4.94
C LYS A 318 12.63 -18.22 -4.47
N THR A 319 11.54 -18.89 -4.10
CA THR A 319 10.57 -18.60 -3.04
C THR A 319 10.16 -17.14 -2.87
N GLU A 320 8.99 -16.80 -3.42
CA GLU A 320 8.33 -15.53 -3.17
C GLU A 320 8.02 -15.40 -1.67
N ARG A 321 8.48 -14.31 -1.05
CA ARG A 321 8.10 -13.96 0.32
C ARG A 321 6.65 -13.46 0.29
N THR A 322 5.71 -14.37 0.55
CA THR A 322 4.27 -14.16 0.36
C THR A 322 3.51 -13.80 1.63
N ALA A 323 4.03 -14.11 2.82
CA ALA A 323 3.25 -14.03 4.06
C ALA A 323 3.86 -13.08 5.10
N LEU A 324 3.02 -12.23 5.69
CA LEU A 324 3.32 -11.51 6.93
C LEU A 324 2.76 -12.29 8.11
N ARG A 325 3.61 -12.73 9.05
CA ARG A 325 3.14 -13.41 10.27
C ARG A 325 2.29 -12.47 11.12
N ALA A 326 1.27 -13.02 11.77
CA ALA A 326 0.35 -12.26 12.61
C ALA A 326 1.07 -11.51 13.75
N GLU A 327 2.16 -12.06 14.29
CA GLU A 327 2.98 -11.38 15.29
C GLU A 327 3.66 -10.10 14.77
N HIS A 328 4.14 -10.11 13.52
CA HIS A 328 4.77 -8.95 12.90
C HIS A 328 3.72 -7.92 12.48
N ALA A 329 2.56 -8.37 12.01
CA ALA A 329 1.42 -7.49 11.75
C ALA A 329 0.97 -6.79 13.05
N LEU A 330 0.92 -7.52 14.17
CA LEU A 330 0.60 -6.96 15.48
C LEU A 330 1.62 -5.93 15.93
N THR A 331 2.93 -6.17 15.75
CA THR A 331 3.94 -5.16 16.13
C THR A 331 3.84 -3.92 15.26
N ILE A 332 3.60 -4.07 13.95
CA ILE A 332 3.38 -2.92 13.07
C ILE A 332 2.12 -2.14 13.48
N ALA A 333 1.01 -2.82 13.74
CA ALA A 333 -0.26 -2.20 14.13
C ALA A 333 -0.23 -1.50 15.50
N SER A 334 0.76 -1.82 16.34
CA SER A 334 0.93 -1.21 17.66
C SER A 334 2.14 -0.26 17.74
N SER A 335 2.79 -0.01 16.59
CA SER A 335 3.99 0.81 16.50
C SER A 335 3.70 2.31 16.61
N PHE A 336 4.76 3.12 16.77
CA PHE A 336 4.65 4.58 16.83
C PHE A 336 4.04 5.20 15.56
N PHE A 337 4.05 4.49 14.44
CA PHE A 337 3.55 4.95 13.15
C PHE A 337 2.22 4.30 12.76
N SER A 338 1.50 3.76 13.75
CA SER A 338 0.12 3.28 13.61
C SER A 338 -0.82 4.07 14.52
N ILE A 339 -2.03 4.33 14.03
CA ILE A 339 -3.12 4.97 14.79
C ILE A 339 -4.32 4.03 14.86
N GLY A 340 -4.98 3.96 16.02
CA GLY A 340 -6.19 3.16 16.22
C GLY A 340 -5.98 1.64 16.19
N GLY A 341 -4.73 1.17 16.16
CA GLY A 341 -4.40 -0.23 16.35
C GLY A 341 -4.37 -0.64 17.83
N PRO A 342 -4.11 -1.91 18.13
CA PRO A 342 -4.01 -2.39 19.51
C PRO A 342 -2.89 -1.64 20.25
N PRO A 343 -3.03 -1.41 21.57
CA PRO A 343 -1.99 -0.75 22.33
C PRO A 343 -0.67 -1.55 22.25
N PRO A 344 0.49 -0.88 22.26
CA PRO A 344 1.78 -1.55 22.33
C PRO A 344 1.80 -2.46 23.55
N LYS A 345 2.27 -3.70 23.35
CA LYS A 345 2.57 -4.58 24.47
C LYS A 345 3.75 -3.96 25.24
N PRO A 346 3.67 -3.91 26.58
CA PRO A 346 4.73 -3.36 27.41
C PRO A 346 6.05 -4.10 27.27
#